data_AF-A0A7Y8LPZ7-F1
#
_entry.id   AF-A0A7Y8LPZ7-F1
#
_cell.length_a   1.000
_cell.length_b   1.000
_cell.length_c   1.000
_cell.angle_alpha   90.00
_cell.angle_beta   90.00
_cell.angle_gamma   90.00
#
_symmetry.space_group_name_H-M   'P 1'
#
loop_
_entity.id
_entity.type
_entity.pdbx_description
1 polymer ?
#
loop_
_entity_poly.entity_id
_entity_poly.type
_entity_poly.pdbx_seq_one_letter_code
_entity_poly.pdbx_strand_id
1 'polypeptide(L)'
;MDLGTGLVFSLISLRMIIQGCGNLLGKKTKESTGSKIRGSTCGKLTIGGIAGIPPGLLGIGTGAILVPAFALFLKAPIKIAIGSSLACFSVSAFFSSLLKFFQGFVYLPVALPICLGTLIGSTVDAVLNKQNVNSLKYGVKIWDGSEMTEELIKQSDVILAAGTVLVNGTFDPIMHGIHNFKKEYMIYGVTGAGICELMGLNRICPYSRTQ
;
A
#
# COMPACT_ATOMS: atom_id res chain seq x y z
N MET A 1 24.55 -3.36 12.98
CA MET A 1 23.99 -3.31 11.61
C MET A 1 22.86 -2.29 11.50
N ASP A 2 22.16 -1.96 12.58
CA ASP A 2 21.03 -1.03 12.64
C ASP A 2 21.31 0.43 12.23
N LEU A 3 22.48 1.00 12.58
CA LEU A 3 22.78 2.39 12.23
C LEU A 3 23.03 2.59 10.72
N GLY A 4 23.72 1.63 10.09
CA GLY A 4 24.02 1.69 8.66
C GLY A 4 22.77 1.49 7.79
N THR A 5 21.89 0.58 8.19
CA THR A 5 20.62 0.33 7.50
C THR A 5 19.64 1.48 7.73
N GLY A 6 19.60 2.04 8.94
CA GLY A 6 18.84 3.24 9.26
C GLY A 6 19.28 4.45 8.43
N LEU A 7 20.59 4.67 8.26
CA LEU A 7 21.13 5.76 7.44
C LEU A 7 20.77 5.59 5.95
N VAL A 8 20.93 4.39 5.41
CA VAL A 8 20.58 4.08 4.01
C VAL A 8 19.08 4.26 3.77
N PHE A 9 18.24 3.78 4.69
CA PHE A 9 16.79 3.93 4.60
C PHE A 9 16.38 5.40 4.69
N SER A 10 16.95 6.15 5.65
CA SER A 10 16.71 7.58 5.80
C SER A 10 17.11 8.37 4.56
N LEU A 11 18.22 8.03 3.90
CA LEU A 11 18.66 8.70 2.67
C LEU A 11 17.74 8.39 1.47
N ILE A 12 17.29 7.14 1.33
CA ILE A 12 16.35 6.72 0.26
C ILE A 12 14.98 7.37 0.46
N SER A 13 14.45 7.32 1.68
CA SER A 13 13.18 7.95 2.06
C SER A 13 13.23 9.46 1.86
N LEU A 14 14.31 10.12 2.30
CA LEU A 14 14.48 11.57 2.14
C LEU A 14 14.52 11.96 0.65
N ARG A 15 15.27 11.23 -0.19
CA ARG A 15 15.32 11.48 -1.63
C ARG A 15 13.97 11.27 -2.33
N MET A 16 13.21 10.26 -1.93
CA MET A 16 11.86 10.04 -2.46
C MET A 16 10.86 11.09 -2.04
N ILE A 17 10.91 11.54 -0.78
CA ILE A 17 10.04 12.62 -0.30
C ILE A 17 10.35 13.89 -1.09
N ILE A 18 11.62 14.19 -1.32
CA ILE A 18 12.04 15.36 -2.13
C ILE A 18 11.60 15.24 -3.59
N GLN A 19 11.79 14.08 -4.24
CA GLN A 19 11.32 13.87 -5.62
C GLN A 19 9.80 13.82 -5.75
N GLY A 20 9.11 13.24 -4.76
CA GLY A 20 7.65 13.21 -4.69
C GLY A 20 7.07 14.60 -4.49
N CYS A 21 7.62 15.38 -3.56
CA CYS A 21 7.21 16.76 -3.31
C CYS A 21 7.52 17.68 -4.50
N GLY A 22 8.66 17.48 -5.19
CA GLY A 22 9.01 18.21 -6.41
C GLY A 22 8.09 17.91 -7.60
N ASN A 23 7.65 16.66 -7.75
CA ASN A 23 6.69 16.28 -8.80
C ASN A 23 5.24 16.72 -8.49
N LEU A 24 4.88 16.90 -7.22
CA LEU A 24 3.57 17.46 -6.83
C LEU A 24 3.45 18.95 -7.18
N LEU A 25 4.54 19.72 -7.06
CA LEU A 25 4.57 21.14 -7.46
C LEU A 25 4.76 21.33 -8.98
N GLY A 26 5.29 20.33 -9.69
CA GLY A 26 5.62 20.40 -11.12
C GLY A 26 4.79 19.47 -12.00
N LYS A 27 3.57 19.88 -12.36
CA LYS A 27 2.80 19.47 -13.56
C LYS A 27 2.53 17.95 -13.72
N LYS A 28 1.25 17.56 -13.54
CA LYS A 28 0.62 16.25 -13.86
C LYS A 28 1.55 15.24 -14.54
N THR A 29 1.98 14.21 -13.80
CA THR A 29 2.65 13.05 -14.37
C THR A 29 1.79 12.49 -15.50
N LYS A 30 2.26 12.70 -16.73
CA LYS A 30 1.64 12.21 -17.96
C LYS A 30 1.49 10.71 -17.84
N GLU A 31 0.25 10.30 -17.67
CA GLU A 31 -0.26 8.99 -18.05
C GLU A 31 0.17 8.73 -19.49
N SER A 32 1.22 7.92 -19.67
CA SER A 32 1.63 7.44 -20.99
C SER A 32 1.51 5.92 -21.00
N THR A 33 0.31 5.50 -21.37
CA THR A 33 0.03 4.31 -22.15
C THR A 33 1.15 4.08 -23.17
N GLY A 34 1.73 2.89 -23.17
CA GLY A 34 2.62 2.42 -24.24
C GLY A 34 4.02 3.05 -24.27
N SER A 35 4.99 2.39 -23.62
CA SER A 35 6.31 2.24 -24.25
C SER A 35 6.96 0.94 -23.79
N LYS A 36 7.03 0.02 -24.75
CA LYS A 36 7.78 -1.23 -24.74
C LYS A 36 9.21 -0.93 -24.30
N ILE A 37 9.63 -1.40 -23.12
CA ILE A 37 11.03 -1.34 -22.72
C ILE A 37 11.80 -2.31 -23.62
N ARG A 38 12.42 -1.79 -24.68
CA ARG A 38 13.29 -2.52 -25.61
C ARG A 38 14.61 -2.81 -24.90
N GLY A 39 14.74 -4.02 -24.38
CA GLY A 39 15.93 -4.55 -23.72
C GLY A 39 15.71 -6.00 -23.30
N SER A 40 16.72 -6.85 -23.48
CA SER A 40 16.66 -8.30 -23.25
C SER A 40 16.10 -8.62 -21.86
N THR A 41 15.12 -9.52 -21.81
CA THR A 41 14.42 -9.98 -20.60
C THR A 41 15.38 -10.41 -19.50
N CYS A 42 16.55 -10.93 -19.87
CA CYS A 42 17.60 -11.38 -18.96
C CYS A 42 18.26 -10.22 -18.18
N GLY A 43 18.50 -9.07 -18.82
CA GLY A 43 19.13 -7.91 -18.16
C GLY A 43 18.23 -7.26 -17.11
N LYS A 44 16.91 -7.28 -17.31
CA LYS A 44 15.95 -6.78 -16.32
C LYS A 44 15.83 -7.72 -15.13
N LEU A 45 15.96 -9.03 -15.38
CA LEU A 45 15.88 -10.07 -14.36
C LEU A 45 17.13 -10.08 -13.46
N THR A 46 18.32 -9.84 -14.01
CA THR A 46 19.56 -9.74 -13.23
C THR A 46 19.63 -8.48 -12.39
N ILE A 47 19.23 -7.31 -12.91
CA ILE A 47 19.15 -6.09 -12.09
C ILE A 47 18.11 -6.24 -10.96
N GLY A 48 16.92 -6.79 -11.25
CA GLY A 48 15.90 -7.04 -10.23
C GLY A 48 16.31 -8.08 -9.19
N GLY A 49 17.00 -9.14 -9.62
CA GLY A 49 17.55 -10.17 -8.74
C GLY A 49 18.61 -9.63 -7.79
N ILE A 50 19.60 -8.90 -8.31
CA ILE A 50 20.70 -8.33 -7.49
C ILE A 50 20.17 -7.22 -6.57
N ALA A 51 19.26 -6.37 -7.05
CA ALA A 51 18.64 -5.33 -6.23
C ALA A 51 17.71 -5.87 -5.14
N GLY A 52 17.22 -7.11 -5.28
CA GLY A 52 16.39 -7.79 -4.27
C GLY A 52 17.18 -8.42 -3.12
N ILE A 53 18.48 -8.65 -3.28
CA ILE A 53 19.35 -9.26 -2.26
C ILE A 53 19.43 -8.40 -0.99
N PRO A 54 19.73 -7.08 -1.07
CA PRO A 54 19.84 -6.25 0.14
C PRO A 54 18.52 -6.16 0.93
N PRO A 55 17.34 -5.90 0.32
CA PRO A 55 16.08 -5.89 1.04
C PRO A 55 15.67 -7.26 1.61
N GLY A 56 15.99 -8.35 0.90
CA GLY A 56 15.70 -9.72 1.35
C GLY A 56 16.53 -10.13 2.56
N LEU A 57 17.80 -9.72 2.63
CA LEU A 57 18.70 -9.99 3.75
C LEU A 57 18.35 -9.16 5.00
N LEU A 58 17.70 -8.01 4.81
CA LEU A 58 17.35 -7.08 5.89
C LEU A 58 16.10 -7.49 6.67
N GLY A 59 15.25 -8.37 6.14
CA GLY A 59 14.04 -8.84 6.84
C GLY A 59 12.94 -7.78 7.06
N ILE A 60 13.13 -6.54 6.61
CA ILE A 60 12.22 -5.38 6.80
C ILE A 60 10.94 -5.48 5.93
N GLY A 61 10.87 -6.48 5.04
CA GLY A 61 9.81 -6.59 4.05
C GLY A 61 10.19 -5.82 2.79
N THR A 62 10.35 -6.55 1.69
CA THR A 62 10.89 -6.01 0.44
C THR A 62 9.96 -4.98 -0.21
N GLY A 63 8.65 -5.02 0.05
CA GLY A 63 7.65 -4.22 -0.67
C GLY A 63 7.79 -2.69 -0.53
N ALA A 64 8.05 -2.19 0.67
CA ALA A 64 8.18 -0.74 0.90
C ALA A 64 9.46 -0.15 0.27
N ILE A 65 10.50 -0.97 0.07
CA ILE A 65 11.81 -0.56 -0.46
C ILE A 65 11.91 -0.79 -1.96
N LEU A 66 11.28 -1.86 -2.46
CA LEU A 66 11.43 -2.32 -3.84
C LEU A 66 10.79 -1.37 -4.85
N VAL A 67 9.64 -0.77 -4.51
CA VAL A 67 8.97 0.25 -5.35
C VAL A 67 9.84 1.51 -5.50
N PRO A 68 10.34 2.14 -4.41
CA PRO A 68 11.37 3.18 -4.45
C PRO A 68 12.59 2.82 -5.28
N ALA A 69 13.14 1.62 -5.02
CA ALA A 69 14.40 1.18 -5.60
C ALA A 69 14.27 1.03 -7.11
N PHE A 70 13.17 0.43 -7.59
CA PHE A 70 12.93 0.35 -9.03
C PHE A 70 12.64 1.70 -9.68
N ALA A 71 11.92 2.60 -9.01
CA ALA A 71 11.68 3.95 -9.53
C ALA A 71 13.00 4.75 -9.68
N LEU A 72 13.88 4.67 -8.69
CA LEU A 72 15.14 5.41 -8.67
C LEU A 72 16.23 4.76 -9.55
N PHE A 73 16.35 3.43 -9.51
CA PHE A 73 17.43 2.70 -10.19
C PHE A 73 17.17 2.52 -11.69
N LEU A 74 15.91 2.31 -12.11
CA LEU A 74 15.57 2.10 -13.51
C LEU A 74 15.08 3.37 -14.23
N LYS A 75 14.92 4.51 -13.52
CA LYS A 75 14.29 5.74 -14.05
C LYS A 75 13.00 5.46 -14.85
N ALA A 76 12.29 4.40 -14.46
CA ALA A 76 11.12 3.91 -15.17
C ALA A 76 9.86 4.61 -14.64
N PRO A 77 8.79 4.73 -15.45
CA PRO A 77 7.53 5.27 -14.97
C PRO A 77 7.03 4.44 -13.78
N ILE A 78 6.59 5.13 -12.72
CA ILE A 78 6.19 4.54 -11.42
C ILE A 78 5.20 3.39 -11.60
N LYS A 79 4.27 3.50 -12.57
CA LYS A 79 3.29 2.45 -12.90
C LYS A 79 3.93 1.10 -13.28
N ILE A 80 5.05 1.11 -14.00
CA ILE A 80 5.78 -0.11 -14.41
C ILE A 80 6.65 -0.62 -13.25
N ALA A 81 7.23 0.28 -12.46
CA ALA A 81 8.02 -0.07 -11.28
C ALA A 81 7.16 -0.83 -10.25
N ILE A 82 5.93 -0.37 -10.00
CA ILE A 82 4.97 -1.05 -9.11
C ILE A 82 4.68 -2.46 -9.64
N GLY A 83 4.28 -2.61 -10.90
CA GLY A 83 3.98 -3.93 -11.47
C GLY A 83 5.17 -4.90 -11.45
N SER A 84 6.38 -4.38 -11.74
CA SER A 84 7.61 -5.19 -11.75
C SER A 84 8.04 -5.61 -10.34
N SER A 85 7.89 -4.72 -9.35
CA SER A 85 8.15 -5.02 -7.94
C SER A 85 7.21 -6.10 -7.40
N LEU A 86 5.93 -6.04 -7.77
CA LEU A 86 4.92 -7.01 -7.36
C LEU A 86 5.21 -8.41 -7.94
N ALA A 87 5.64 -8.47 -9.20
CA ALA A 87 6.03 -9.72 -9.85
C ALA A 87 7.28 -10.35 -9.19
N CYS A 88 8.31 -9.54 -8.95
CA CYS A 88 9.53 -9.99 -8.25
C CYS A 88 9.23 -10.46 -6.82
N PHE A 89 8.35 -9.74 -6.13
CA PHE A 89 7.87 -10.11 -4.80
C PHE A 89 7.16 -11.47 -4.81
N SER A 90 6.28 -11.71 -5.78
CA SER A 90 5.55 -12.99 -5.90
C SER A 90 6.49 -14.18 -6.05
N VAL A 91 7.50 -14.08 -6.93
CA VAL A 91 8.51 -15.14 -7.12
C VAL A 91 9.32 -15.37 -5.84
N SER A 92 9.75 -14.30 -5.17
CA SER A 92 10.54 -14.38 -3.93
C SER A 92 9.74 -15.00 -2.78
N ALA A 93 8.46 -14.63 -2.67
CA ALA A 93 7.53 -15.18 -1.69
C ALA A 93 7.26 -16.67 -1.95
N PHE A 94 7.13 -17.07 -3.21
CA PHE A 94 6.95 -18.48 -3.60
C PHE A 94 8.15 -19.34 -3.19
N PHE A 95 9.38 -18.93 -3.54
CA PHE A 95 10.59 -19.64 -3.12
C PHE A 95 10.74 -19.69 -1.59
N SER A 96 10.45 -18.58 -0.90
CA SER A 96 10.51 -18.53 0.56
C SER A 96 9.49 -19.44 1.23
N SER A 97 8.27 -19.51 0.69
CA SER A 97 7.22 -20.41 1.15
C SER A 97 7.60 -21.87 0.92
N LEU A 98 8.15 -22.19 -0.25
CA LEU A 98 8.58 -23.53 -0.62
C LEU A 98 9.70 -24.06 0.30
N LEU A 99 10.72 -23.23 0.58
CA LEU A 99 11.79 -23.59 1.51
C LEU A 99 11.26 -23.85 2.94
N LYS A 100 10.36 -23.00 3.43
CA LYS A 100 9.72 -23.19 4.75
C LYS A 100 8.86 -24.45 4.81
N PHE A 101 8.18 -24.77 3.72
CA PHE A 101 7.40 -26.00 3.58
C PHE A 101 8.29 -27.24 3.67
N PHE A 102 9.44 -27.25 2.98
CA PHE A 102 10.41 -28.36 3.07
C PHE A 102 11.08 -28.49 4.44
N GLN A 103 11.27 -27.38 5.17
CA GLN A 103 11.84 -27.43 6.53
C GLN A 103 10.83 -27.86 7.60
N GLY A 104 9.53 -28.06 7.26
CA GLY A 104 8.51 -28.46 8.22
C GLY A 104 8.05 -27.36 9.19
N PHE A 105 8.53 -26.12 9.04
CA PHE A 105 8.18 -24.97 9.90
C PHE A 105 6.88 -24.26 9.47
N VAL A 106 5.93 -24.99 8.87
CA VAL A 106 4.65 -24.42 8.43
C VAL A 106 3.53 -24.88 9.36
N TYR A 107 3.04 -23.95 10.18
CA TYR A 107 1.80 -24.15 10.94
C TYR A 107 0.60 -24.11 9.99
N LEU A 108 0.32 -25.24 9.35
CA LEU A 108 -0.82 -25.46 8.48
C LEU A 108 -2.18 -24.95 9.04
N PRO A 109 -2.50 -25.13 10.35
CA PRO A 109 -3.76 -24.62 10.89
C PRO A 109 -3.87 -23.08 10.89
N VAL A 110 -2.75 -22.35 10.85
CA VAL A 110 -2.74 -20.88 10.75
C VAL A 110 -2.64 -20.43 9.29
N ALA A 111 -1.87 -21.15 8.47
CA ALA A 111 -1.68 -20.81 7.06
C ALA A 111 -2.99 -20.91 6.25
N LEU A 112 -3.77 -21.97 6.48
CA LEU A 112 -5.03 -22.21 5.74
C LEU A 112 -6.08 -21.09 5.91
N PRO A 113 -6.44 -20.63 7.12
CA PRO A 113 -7.40 -19.54 7.27
C PRO A 113 -6.88 -18.22 6.72
N ILE A 114 -5.57 -17.95 6.77
CA ILE A 114 -4.97 -16.75 6.17
C ILE A 114 -5.10 -16.80 4.64
N CYS A 115 -4.81 -17.94 4.01
CA CYS A 115 -4.98 -18.12 2.57
C CYS A 115 -6.44 -17.94 2.15
N LEU A 116 -7.39 -18.58 2.84
CA LEU A 116 -8.82 -18.43 2.56
C LEU A 116 -9.28 -16.98 2.76
N GLY A 117 -8.89 -16.35 3.86
CA GLY A 117 -9.19 -14.94 4.14
C GLY A 117 -8.66 -14.00 3.07
N THR A 118 -7.45 -14.26 2.55
CA THR A 118 -6.85 -13.45 1.48
C THR A 118 -7.59 -13.64 0.16
N LEU A 119 -7.98 -14.87 -0.19
CA LEU A 119 -8.76 -15.15 -1.40
C LEU A 119 -10.12 -14.44 -1.35
N ILE A 120 -10.86 -14.57 -0.25
CA ILE A 120 -12.15 -13.92 -0.07
C ILE A 120 -11.99 -12.39 -0.04
N GLY A 121 -10.97 -11.87 0.64
CA GLY A 121 -10.70 -10.44 0.67
C GLY A 121 -10.43 -9.87 -0.73
N SER A 122 -9.65 -10.59 -1.54
CA SER A 122 -9.33 -10.17 -2.91
C SER A 122 -10.54 -10.17 -3.85
N THR A 123 -11.50 -11.07 -3.65
CA THR A 123 -12.72 -11.10 -4.47
C THR A 123 -13.67 -9.97 -4.08
N VAL A 124 -13.79 -9.66 -2.78
CA VAL A 124 -14.56 -8.51 -2.31
C VAL A 124 -13.97 -7.20 -2.83
N ASP A 125 -12.64 -7.06 -2.82
CA ASP A 125 -11.96 -5.88 -3.38
C ASP A 125 -12.27 -5.71 -4.88
N ALA A 126 -12.27 -6.79 -5.65
CA ALA A 126 -12.63 -6.75 -7.07
C ALA A 126 -14.08 -6.30 -7.32
N VAL A 127 -15.00 -6.59 -6.40
CA VAL A 127 -16.39 -6.12 -6.46
C VAL A 127 -16.45 -4.59 -6.31
N LEU A 128 -15.59 -4.02 -5.45
CA LEU A 128 -15.50 -2.58 -5.18
C LEU A 128 -14.68 -1.79 -6.21
N ASN A 129 -14.29 -2.42 -7.32
CA ASN A 129 -13.55 -1.74 -8.38
C ASN A 129 -14.35 -0.56 -8.96
N LYS A 130 -13.66 0.49 -9.43
CA LYS A 130 -14.27 1.71 -9.99
C LYS A 130 -15.28 1.46 -11.11
N GLN A 131 -15.09 0.39 -11.87
CA GLN A 131 -16.00 -0.01 -12.97
C GLN A 131 -17.36 -0.53 -12.48
N ASN A 132 -17.45 -0.97 -11.22
CA ASN A 132 -18.67 -1.49 -10.61
C ASN A 132 -19.38 -0.44 -9.75
N VAL A 133 -18.87 0.80 -9.68
CA VAL A 133 -19.52 1.88 -8.93
C VAL A 133 -20.90 2.17 -9.52
N ASN A 134 -21.88 2.44 -8.66
CA ASN A 134 -23.31 2.57 -8.98
C ASN A 134 -24.00 1.30 -9.50
N SER A 135 -23.31 0.16 -9.54
CA SER A 135 -23.93 -1.13 -9.88
C SER A 135 -24.49 -1.86 -8.65
N LEU A 136 -25.51 -2.69 -8.87
CA LEU A 136 -26.04 -3.62 -7.88
C LEU A 136 -25.23 -4.92 -7.94
N LYS A 137 -24.53 -5.25 -6.86
CA LYS A 137 -23.78 -6.49 -6.71
C LYS A 137 -24.26 -7.19 -5.44
N TYR A 138 -24.64 -8.46 -5.55
CA TYR A 138 -25.16 -9.25 -4.42
C TYR A 138 -26.34 -8.59 -3.68
N GLY A 139 -27.20 -7.85 -4.39
CA GLY A 139 -28.34 -7.13 -3.79
C GLY A 139 -27.98 -5.82 -3.08
N VAL A 140 -26.71 -5.42 -3.04
CA VAL A 140 -26.24 -4.17 -2.45
C VAL A 140 -25.81 -3.21 -3.54
N LYS A 141 -26.26 -1.95 -3.47
CA LYS A 141 -25.85 -0.88 -4.39
C LYS A 141 -24.48 -0.36 -3.95
N ILE A 142 -23.49 -0.40 -4.83
CA ILE A 142 -22.17 0.16 -4.57
C ILE A 142 -22.24 1.67 -4.76
N TRP A 143 -22.03 2.44 -3.70
CA TRP A 143 -22.09 3.91 -3.74
C TRP A 143 -20.74 4.51 -4.13
N ASP A 144 -20.78 5.67 -4.79
CA ASP A 144 -19.58 6.39 -5.19
C ASP A 144 -19.06 7.26 -4.03
N GLY A 145 -17.89 6.91 -3.50
CA GLY A 145 -17.23 7.67 -2.44
C GLY A 145 -16.69 9.04 -2.86
N SER A 146 -16.65 9.36 -4.16
CA SER A 146 -16.15 10.64 -4.69
C SER A 146 -17.22 11.71 -4.88
N GLU A 147 -18.45 11.30 -5.21
CA GLU A 147 -19.58 12.21 -5.39
C GLU A 147 -20.56 12.18 -4.20
N MET A 148 -20.69 11.03 -3.52
CA MET A 148 -21.70 10.81 -2.46
C MET A 148 -21.10 10.77 -1.04
N THR A 149 -19.91 11.36 -0.82
CA THR A 149 -19.20 11.28 0.46
C THR A 149 -20.04 11.80 1.63
N GLU A 150 -20.73 12.94 1.46
CA GLU A 150 -21.54 13.52 2.54
C GLU A 150 -22.75 12.65 2.91
N GLU A 151 -23.42 12.07 1.91
CA GLU A 151 -24.58 11.20 2.13
C GLU A 151 -24.17 9.87 2.78
N LEU A 152 -23.01 9.32 2.39
CA LEU A 152 -22.36 8.19 3.05
C LEU A 152 -22.08 8.48 4.52
N ILE A 153 -21.47 9.63 4.82
CA ILE A 153 -21.16 10.06 6.20
C ILE A 153 -22.45 10.22 7.02
N LYS A 154 -23.50 10.78 6.43
CA LYS A 154 -24.80 10.96 7.10
C LYS A 154 -25.44 9.63 7.48
N GLN A 155 -25.41 8.64 6.58
CA GLN A 155 -25.97 7.30 6.79
C GLN A 155 -25.11 6.41 7.70
N SER A 156 -23.81 6.71 7.84
CA SER A 156 -22.90 5.91 8.66
C SER A 156 -23.02 6.27 10.14
N ASP A 157 -23.07 5.26 11.02
CA ASP A 157 -23.04 5.45 12.47
C ASP A 157 -21.62 5.72 12.98
N VAL A 158 -20.64 4.97 12.43
CA VAL A 158 -19.22 5.08 12.76
C VAL A 158 -18.40 5.03 11.47
N ILE A 159 -17.39 5.88 11.37
CA ILE A 159 -16.53 5.98 10.18
C ILE A 159 -15.15 5.42 10.48
N LEU A 160 -14.77 4.36 9.76
CA LEU A 160 -13.46 3.74 9.87
C LEU A 160 -12.55 4.20 8.73
N ALA A 161 -11.51 4.96 9.03
CA ALA A 161 -10.58 5.50 8.04
C ALA A 161 -9.22 4.77 8.09
N ALA A 162 -8.76 4.27 6.94
CA ALA A 162 -7.40 3.75 6.84
C ALA A 162 -6.40 4.91 6.92
N GLY A 163 -5.25 4.72 7.57
CA GLY A 163 -4.22 5.75 7.73
C GLY A 163 -3.64 6.27 6.40
N THR A 164 -3.82 5.56 5.30
CA THR A 164 -3.48 6.04 3.94
C THR A 164 -4.32 7.21 3.48
N VAL A 165 -5.51 7.43 4.05
CA VAL A 165 -6.38 8.59 3.76
C VAL A 165 -5.65 9.90 4.07
N LEU A 166 -4.79 9.92 5.11
CA LEU A 166 -4.01 11.08 5.53
C LEU A 166 -2.99 11.55 4.48
N VAL A 167 -2.54 10.64 3.60
CA VAL A 167 -1.50 10.95 2.60
C VAL A 167 -2.03 10.99 1.17
N ASN A 168 -3.27 10.53 0.94
CA ASN A 168 -3.85 10.41 -0.39
C ASN A 168 -4.68 11.64 -0.81
N GLY A 169 -4.66 12.73 -0.02
CA GLY A 169 -5.40 13.96 -0.31
C GLY A 169 -6.93 13.86 -0.20
N THR A 170 -7.44 12.73 0.31
CA THR A 170 -8.87 12.49 0.54
C THR A 170 -9.29 12.78 1.98
N PHE A 171 -8.36 13.15 2.86
CA PHE A 171 -8.61 13.36 4.29
C PHE A 171 -9.49 14.58 4.55
N ASP A 172 -9.14 15.75 4.00
CA ASP A 172 -9.83 17.02 4.23
C ASP A 172 -11.34 16.97 3.93
N PRO A 173 -11.82 16.50 2.75
CA PRO A 173 -13.25 16.45 2.47
C PRO A 173 -14.01 15.48 3.39
N ILE A 174 -13.39 14.35 3.75
CA ILE A 174 -13.99 13.37 4.67
C ILE A 174 -14.11 13.98 6.07
N MET A 175 -13.04 14.63 6.55
CA MET A 175 -13.01 15.23 7.89
C MET A 175 -14.00 16.40 8.01
N HIS A 176 -14.13 17.22 6.97
CA HIS A 176 -15.14 18.27 6.90
C HIS A 176 -16.57 17.69 7.04
N GLY A 177 -16.89 16.62 6.33
CA GLY A 177 -18.17 15.92 6.47
C GLY A 177 -18.40 15.37 7.88
N ILE A 178 -17.38 14.75 8.49
CA ILE A 178 -17.45 14.20 9.85
C ILE A 178 -17.75 15.29 10.88
N HIS A 179 -17.06 16.43 10.81
CA HIS A 179 -17.28 17.55 11.71
C HIS A 179 -18.67 18.18 11.54
N ASN A 180 -19.16 18.32 10.30
CA ASN A 180 -20.49 18.87 10.02
C ASN A 180 -21.62 18.01 10.56
N PHE A 181 -21.51 16.68 10.42
CA PHE A 181 -22.53 15.75 10.91
C PHE A 181 -22.27 15.22 12.33
N LYS A 182 -21.22 15.71 13.00
CA LYS A 182 -20.76 15.29 14.34
C LYS A 182 -20.72 13.76 14.50
N LYS A 183 -20.11 13.08 13.53
CA LYS A 183 -20.01 11.61 13.52
C LYS A 183 -18.78 11.13 14.26
N GLU A 184 -18.86 9.92 14.82
CA GLU A 184 -17.71 9.26 15.43
C GLU A 184 -16.82 8.65 14.33
N TYR A 185 -15.50 8.83 14.47
CA TYR A 185 -14.53 8.32 13.52
C TYR A 185 -13.34 7.65 14.21
N MET A 186 -12.73 6.69 13.52
CA MET A 186 -11.55 5.97 13.96
C MET A 186 -10.56 5.78 12.82
N ILE A 187 -9.31 6.16 13.06
CA ILE A 187 -8.22 5.90 12.11
C ILE A 187 -7.51 4.60 12.49
N TYR A 188 -7.22 3.75 11.52
CA TYR A 188 -6.47 2.51 11.74
C TYR A 188 -5.30 2.34 10.77
N GLY A 189 -4.34 1.51 11.15
CA GLY A 189 -3.19 1.15 10.32
C GLY A 189 -1.89 1.83 10.72
N VAL A 190 -0.79 1.27 10.23
CA VAL A 190 0.58 1.69 10.58
C VAL A 190 0.96 3.02 9.92
N THR A 191 0.46 3.29 8.71
CA THR A 191 0.75 4.50 7.94
C THR A 191 0.33 5.77 8.67
N GLY A 192 -0.79 5.72 9.39
CA GLY A 192 -1.32 6.86 10.11
C GLY A 192 -0.73 7.03 11.51
N ALA A 193 0.05 6.09 12.03
CA ALA A 193 0.44 6.07 13.45
C ALA A 193 1.17 7.35 13.89
N GLY A 194 2.21 7.77 13.15
CA GLY A 194 2.95 8.99 13.49
C GLY A 194 2.17 10.28 13.25
N ILE A 195 1.38 10.33 12.17
CA ILE A 195 0.58 11.51 11.83
C ILE A 195 -0.56 11.71 12.83
N CYS A 196 -1.21 10.62 13.26
CA CYS A 196 -2.27 10.69 14.29
C CYS A 196 -1.72 11.20 15.62
N GLU A 197 -0.51 10.79 16.01
CA GLU A 197 0.16 11.28 17.23
C GLU A 197 0.48 12.79 17.12
N LEU A 198 1.01 13.22 15.98
CA LEU A 198 1.34 14.63 15.75
C LEU A 198 0.11 15.54 15.68
N MET A 199 -1.02 15.03 15.18
CA MET A 199 -2.26 15.80 14.99
C MET A 199 -3.29 15.60 16.11
N GLY A 200 -3.02 14.72 17.09
CA GLY A 200 -3.96 14.39 18.17
C GLY A 200 -5.25 13.71 17.69
N LEU A 201 -5.19 12.88 16.65
CA LEU A 201 -6.36 12.21 16.06
C LEU A 201 -6.65 10.87 16.74
N ASN A 202 -7.93 10.50 16.84
CA ASN A 202 -8.38 9.23 17.41
C ASN A 202 -7.95 8.04 16.52
N ARG A 203 -7.02 7.22 17.03
CA ARG A 203 -6.47 6.05 16.34
C ARG A 203 -6.79 4.76 17.10
N ILE A 204 -7.24 3.72 16.38
CA ILE A 204 -7.25 2.35 16.89
C ILE A 204 -5.91 1.69 16.61
N CYS A 205 -5.27 1.19 17.66
CA CYS A 205 -4.24 0.18 17.51
C CYS A 205 -4.36 -0.87 18.61
N PRO A 206 -4.88 -2.08 18.29
CA PRO A 206 -5.14 -3.10 19.30
C PRO A 206 -3.86 -3.58 20.02
N TYR A 207 -2.69 -3.39 19.39
CA TYR A 207 -1.38 -3.73 19.94
C TYR A 207 -0.60 -2.55 20.54
N SER A 208 -1.07 -1.30 20.42
CA SER A 208 -0.38 -0.11 20.98
C SER A 208 -0.78 0.18 22.42
N ARG A 209 -1.29 -0.82 23.16
CA ARG A 209 -1.69 -0.64 24.55
C ARG A 209 -0.45 -0.37 25.38
N THR A 210 -0.47 0.78 26.05
CA THR A 210 0.43 1.20 27.13
C THR A 210 0.80 0.03 28.05
N GLN A 211 2.02 -0.48 27.89
CA GLN A 211 2.90 -0.82 29.00
C GLN A 211 4.00 0.23 29.07
#